data_AF-A0A2N5ZQI5-F1
#
_entry.id   AF-A0A2N5ZQI5-F1
#
_cell.length_a   1.000
_cell.length_b   1.000
_cell.length_c   1.000
_cell.angle_alpha   90.00
_cell.angle_beta   90.00
_cell.angle_gamma   90.00
#
_symmetry.space_group_name_H-M   'P 1'
#
loop_
_entity.id
_entity.type
_entity.pdbx_description
1 polymer ?
#
loop_
_entity_poly.entity_id
_entity_poly.type
_entity_poly.pdbx_seq_one_letter_code
_entity_poly.pdbx_strand_id
1 'polypeptide(L)'
;MRKKLSIQSIFLNLIILFLFIVIIVLLYRFFELKNTYNNILNTRIIKQEQFSYKYYIHPGYSPYKIVIGDVIGIDKPSYNFVEEQGRDSPESALFIPGINKNYDIITKENFLDLATNENNILISDNFCSDAWQKEAGLEIYQAGNISRGPFCGSEKEVVLIDKLIKQYNPEKIDIYYSNDVYRELLGGFLVYLDDLGFNYELIKVDEK
;
A
#
# COMPACT_ATOMS: atom_id res chain seq x y z
N MET A 1 15.62 -63.24 37.06
CA MET A 1 17.00 -62.83 36.70
C MET A 1 17.04 -61.31 36.50
N ARG A 2 17.65 -60.54 37.41
CA ARG A 2 17.88 -59.10 37.22
C ARG A 2 19.15 -58.93 36.38
N LYS A 3 19.04 -58.43 35.14
CA LYS A 3 20.21 -58.03 34.33
C LYS A 3 20.94 -56.92 35.09
N LYS A 4 22.17 -57.19 35.56
CA LYS A 4 23.07 -56.14 36.06
C LYS A 4 23.36 -55.19 34.90
N LEU A 5 22.88 -53.94 34.99
CA LEU A 5 23.35 -52.88 34.10
C LEU A 5 24.85 -52.73 34.31
N SER A 6 25.63 -52.84 33.22
CA SER A 6 27.06 -52.55 33.29
C SER A 6 27.25 -51.04 33.46
N ILE A 7 28.30 -50.65 34.16
CA ILE A 7 28.67 -49.23 34.35
C ILE A 7 28.79 -48.51 33.00
N GLN A 8 29.24 -49.21 31.95
CA GLN A 8 29.29 -48.68 30.58
C GLN A 8 27.90 -48.34 30.02
N SER A 9 26.87 -49.16 30.29
CA SER A 9 25.49 -48.87 29.85
C SER A 9 24.91 -47.66 30.56
N ILE A 10 25.23 -47.45 31.84
CA ILE A 10 24.81 -46.26 32.59
C ILE A 10 25.48 -45.01 32.03
N PHE A 11 26.79 -45.07 31.77
CA PHE A 11 27.55 -43.96 31.17
C PHE A 11 27.03 -43.57 29.78
N LEU A 12 26.76 -44.56 28.92
CA LEU A 12 26.23 -44.33 27.58
C LEU A 12 24.84 -43.67 27.63
N ASN A 13 23.96 -44.11 28.53
CA ASN A 13 22.64 -43.51 28.70
C ASN A 13 22.73 -42.06 29.22
N LEU A 14 23.69 -41.75 30.10
CA LEU A 14 23.91 -40.38 30.56
C LEU A 14 24.43 -39.47 29.44
N ILE A 15 25.32 -39.96 28.57
CA ILE A 15 25.79 -39.22 27.41
C ILE A 15 24.64 -38.94 26.44
N ILE A 16 23.80 -39.93 26.15
CA ILE A 16 22.62 -39.77 25.28
C ILE A 16 21.65 -38.75 25.87
N LEU A 17 21.36 -38.82 27.17
CA LEU A 17 20.49 -37.87 27.86
C LEU A 17 21.05 -36.45 27.80
N PHE A 18 22.36 -36.29 28.03
CA PHE A 18 23.03 -34.99 27.93
C PHE A 18 22.93 -34.40 26.51
N LEU A 19 23.21 -35.19 25.48
CA LEU A 19 23.08 -34.77 24.08
C LEU A 19 21.63 -34.38 23.75
N PHE A 20 20.65 -35.13 24.23
CA PHE A 20 19.24 -34.83 24.02
C PHE A 20 18.84 -33.49 24.64
N ILE A 21 19.30 -33.20 25.87
CA ILE A 21 19.07 -31.90 26.53
C ILE A 21 19.74 -30.77 25.74
N VAL A 22 20.98 -30.96 25.27
CA VAL A 22 21.69 -29.96 24.46
C VAL A 22 20.93 -29.65 23.18
N ILE A 23 20.42 -30.68 22.47
CA ILE A 23 19.62 -30.50 21.25
C ILE A 23 18.32 -29.74 21.55
N ILE A 24 17.61 -30.07 22.64
CA ILE A 24 16.38 -29.35 23.03
C ILE A 24 16.70 -27.88 23.30
N VAL A 25 17.77 -27.57 24.03
CA VAL A 25 18.17 -26.19 24.33
C VAL A 25 18.51 -25.42 23.05
N LEU A 26 19.23 -26.05 22.11
CA LEU A 26 19.55 -25.45 20.82
C LEU A 26 18.30 -25.20 19.97
N LEU A 27 17.37 -26.16 19.92
CA LEU A 27 16.10 -26.00 19.22
C LEU A 27 15.25 -24.88 19.84
N TYR A 28 15.14 -24.85 21.17
CA TYR A 28 14.41 -23.79 21.88
C TYR A 28 14.98 -22.40 21.56
N ARG A 29 16.31 -22.24 21.64
CA ARG A 29 17.03 -21.00 21.28
C ARG A 29 16.77 -20.61 19.83
N PHE A 30 16.78 -21.58 18.91
CA PHE A 30 16.52 -21.34 17.49
C PHE A 30 15.09 -20.85 17.25
N PHE A 31 14.08 -21.47 17.88
CA PHE A 31 12.69 -21.03 17.78
C PHE A 31 12.47 -19.65 18.40
N GLU A 32 13.09 -19.35 19.54
CA GLU A 32 13.04 -18.03 20.19
C GLU A 32 13.64 -16.93 19.29
N LEU A 33 14.81 -17.19 18.68
CA LEU A 33 15.46 -16.28 17.73
C LEU A 33 14.61 -16.07 16.47
N LYS A 34 14.02 -17.14 15.92
CA LYS A 34 13.12 -17.05 14.76
C LYS A 34 11.87 -16.21 15.08
N ASN A 35 11.27 -16.40 16.26
CA ASN A 35 10.11 -15.62 16.69
C ASN A 35 10.49 -14.14 16.89
N THR A 36 11.65 -13.87 17.50
CA THR A 36 12.14 -12.49 17.68
C THR A 36 12.43 -11.82 16.33
N TYR A 37 13.05 -12.53 15.39
CA TYR A 37 13.35 -12.03 14.06
C TYR A 37 12.08 -11.74 13.25
N ASN A 38 11.11 -12.67 13.27
CA ASN A 38 9.81 -12.48 12.65
C ASN A 38 9.06 -11.30 13.28
N ASN A 39 9.11 -11.16 14.60
CA ASN A 39 8.50 -10.01 15.29
C ASN A 39 9.17 -8.70 14.88
N ILE A 40 10.50 -8.64 14.78
CA ILE A 40 11.22 -7.43 14.34
C ILE A 40 10.89 -7.07 12.89
N LEU A 41 10.78 -8.05 12.00
CA LEU A 41 10.38 -7.82 10.61
C LEU A 41 8.92 -7.37 10.49
N ASN A 42 8.02 -7.94 11.30
CA ASN A 42 6.59 -7.64 11.27
C ASN A 42 6.20 -6.38 12.08
N THR A 43 7.14 -5.77 12.82
CA THR A 43 6.86 -4.56 13.63
C THR A 43 7.52 -3.29 13.08
N ARG A 44 8.35 -3.40 12.03
CA ARG A 44 8.99 -2.23 11.43
C ARG A 44 8.16 -1.69 10.28
N ILE A 45 7.60 -0.51 10.50
CA ILE A 45 7.07 0.37 9.46
C ILE A 45 8.20 0.66 8.47
N ILE A 46 8.03 0.26 7.22
CA ILE A 46 8.98 0.56 6.16
C ILE A 46 8.46 1.79 5.44
N LYS A 47 9.03 2.94 5.78
CA LYS A 47 8.84 4.18 5.02
C LYS A 47 9.68 4.10 3.74
N GLN A 48 9.02 4.26 2.60
CA GLN A 48 9.65 4.29 1.29
C GLN A 48 9.35 5.63 0.61
N GLU A 49 10.25 6.04 -0.28
CA GLU A 49 10.07 7.23 -1.11
C GLU A 49 10.52 6.93 -2.54
N GLN A 50 9.63 7.11 -3.51
CA GLN A 50 9.93 6.93 -4.94
C GLN A 50 9.30 8.09 -5.72
N PHE A 51 10.07 8.71 -6.62
CA PHE A 51 9.64 9.91 -7.35
C PHE A 51 9.12 11.05 -6.45
N SER A 52 9.68 11.17 -5.23
CA SER A 52 9.24 12.11 -4.19
C SER A 52 7.86 11.82 -3.56
N TYR A 53 7.26 10.66 -3.86
CA TYR A 53 6.06 10.16 -3.22
C TYR A 53 6.41 9.22 -2.09
N LYS A 54 5.85 9.48 -0.91
CA LYS A 54 6.05 8.67 0.29
C LYS A 54 4.96 7.62 0.36
N TYR A 55 5.33 6.44 0.83
CA TYR A 55 4.36 5.41 1.24
C TYR A 55 4.92 4.62 2.41
N TYR A 56 4.02 4.01 3.17
CA TYR A 56 4.34 3.30 4.41
C TYR A 56 3.86 1.87 4.28
N ILE A 57 4.77 0.92 4.47
CA ILE A 57 4.46 -0.50 4.45
C ILE A 57 4.44 -0.98 5.91
N HIS A 58 3.30 -1.49 6.34
CA HIS A 58 3.13 -2.17 7.62
C HIS A 58 3.07 -3.68 7.38
N PRO A 59 4.24 -4.36 7.44
CA PRO A 59 4.32 -5.78 7.13
C PRO A 59 3.50 -6.61 8.13
N GLY A 60 2.73 -7.56 7.62
CA GLY A 60 1.92 -8.44 8.43
C GLY A 60 1.32 -9.56 7.58
N TYR A 61 0.52 -10.41 8.23
CA TYR A 61 -0.09 -11.55 7.57
C TYR A 61 -1.37 -11.13 6.84
N SER A 62 -1.50 -11.60 5.60
CA SER A 62 -2.67 -11.48 4.73
C SER A 62 -4.00 -11.66 5.49
N PRO A 63 -5.05 -10.90 5.17
CA PRO A 63 -5.17 -10.04 3.99
C PRO A 63 -4.51 -8.67 4.12
N TYR A 64 -3.80 -8.28 3.06
CA TYR A 64 -3.17 -6.97 2.94
C TYR A 64 -4.18 -6.01 2.32
N LYS A 65 -4.38 -4.84 2.93
CA LYS A 65 -5.16 -3.75 2.32
C LYS A 65 -4.26 -2.62 1.86
N ILE A 66 -4.72 -1.86 0.87
CA ILE A 66 -4.11 -0.59 0.48
C ILE A 66 -5.02 0.54 0.97
N VAL A 67 -4.41 1.57 1.56
CA VAL A 67 -5.09 2.78 2.01
C VAL A 67 -4.54 3.96 1.23
N ILE A 68 -5.39 4.69 0.52
CA ILE A 68 -4.99 5.78 -0.37
C ILE A 68 -5.67 7.08 0.08
N GLY A 69 -4.91 8.16 0.17
CA GLY A 69 -5.42 9.51 0.44
C GLY A 69 -5.72 10.26 -0.85
N ASP A 70 -4.69 10.90 -1.41
CA ASP A 70 -4.81 11.83 -2.52
C ASP A 70 -4.16 11.32 -3.83
N VAL A 71 -4.96 10.73 -4.71
CA VAL A 71 -4.54 10.23 -6.03
C VAL A 71 -4.30 11.37 -7.02
N ILE A 72 -4.94 12.51 -6.83
CA ILE A 72 -5.05 13.55 -7.86
C ILE A 72 -4.13 14.72 -7.57
N GLY A 73 -3.90 15.03 -6.29
CA GLY A 73 -3.00 16.09 -5.82
C GLY A 73 -3.69 17.31 -5.23
N ILE A 74 -5.01 17.24 -5.03
CA ILE A 74 -5.83 18.37 -4.58
C ILE A 74 -6.47 18.12 -3.20
N ASP A 75 -6.42 16.90 -2.67
CA ASP A 75 -7.12 16.53 -1.44
C ASP A 75 -6.19 16.45 -0.21
N LYS A 76 -5.77 17.65 0.24
CA LYS A 76 -4.85 17.79 1.38
C LYS A 76 -5.35 17.11 2.68
N PRO A 77 -6.63 17.23 3.08
CA PRO A 77 -7.11 16.56 4.28
C PRO A 77 -6.95 15.03 4.21
N SER A 78 -7.32 14.41 3.09
CA SER A 78 -7.16 12.95 2.89
C SER A 78 -5.68 12.54 2.87
N TYR A 79 -4.82 13.34 2.23
CA TYR A 79 -3.37 13.11 2.27
C TYR A 79 -2.84 13.10 3.71
N ASN A 80 -3.18 14.12 4.51
CA ASN A 80 -2.67 14.24 5.88
C ASN A 80 -3.18 13.09 6.76
N PHE A 81 -4.46 12.74 6.61
CA PHE A 81 -5.08 11.65 7.36
C PHE A 81 -4.36 10.31 7.10
N VAL A 82 -4.12 9.98 5.83
CA VAL A 82 -3.44 8.74 5.45
C VAL A 82 -1.94 8.80 5.79
N GLU A 83 -1.30 9.97 5.75
CA GLU A 83 0.09 10.13 6.23
C GLU A 83 0.22 9.87 7.73
N GLU A 84 -0.73 10.35 8.54
CA GLU A 84 -0.77 10.11 9.98
C GLU A 84 -1.01 8.62 10.27
N GLN A 85 -2.01 8.00 9.63
CA GLN A 85 -2.25 6.56 9.76
C GLN A 85 -1.04 5.74 9.32
N GLY A 86 -0.38 6.09 8.22
CA GLY A 86 0.80 5.39 7.74
C GLY A 86 1.98 5.43 8.71
N ARG A 87 2.06 6.42 9.61
CA ARG A 87 3.12 6.53 10.61
C ARG A 87 2.84 5.72 11.87
N ASP A 88 1.57 5.60 12.25
CA ASP A 88 1.21 5.15 13.60
C ASP A 88 0.24 3.96 13.62
N SER A 89 -0.27 3.51 12.47
CA SER A 89 -1.23 2.40 12.42
C SER A 89 -0.60 1.08 12.89
N PRO A 90 -1.30 0.28 13.71
CA PRO A 90 -0.89 -1.09 14.02
C PRO A 90 -1.35 -2.10 12.97
N GLU A 91 -2.09 -1.66 11.95
CA GLU A 91 -2.72 -2.54 10.97
C GLU A 91 -1.78 -2.91 9.82
N SER A 92 -1.82 -4.17 9.38
CA SER A 92 -1.06 -4.60 8.21
C SER A 92 -1.67 -4.04 6.93
N ALA A 93 -1.04 -3.01 6.39
CA ALA A 93 -1.50 -2.32 5.21
C ALA A 93 -0.35 -1.60 4.48
N LEU A 94 -0.63 -1.19 3.25
CA LEU A 94 0.18 -0.21 2.52
C LEU A 94 -0.57 1.12 2.54
N PHE A 95 0.03 2.14 3.13
CA PHE A 95 -0.53 3.50 3.15
C PHE A 95 0.15 4.36 2.10
N ILE A 96 -0.64 4.93 1.20
CA ILE A 96 -0.24 5.83 0.12
C ILE A 96 -0.93 7.18 0.37
N PRO A 97 -0.29 8.11 1.11
CA PRO A 97 -0.87 9.42 1.42
C PRO A 97 -1.30 10.18 0.18
N GLY A 98 -0.48 10.15 -0.87
CA GLY A 98 -0.83 10.72 -2.15
C GLY A 98 0.34 10.86 -3.09
N ILE A 99 0.03 11.12 -4.35
CA ILE A 99 0.97 11.09 -5.48
C ILE A 99 1.10 12.42 -6.21
N ASN A 100 0.49 13.48 -5.71
CA ASN A 100 0.69 14.84 -6.23
C ASN A 100 0.52 15.84 -5.08
N LYS A 101 1.10 17.04 -5.21
CA LYS A 101 1.09 18.09 -4.18
C LYS A 101 0.79 19.43 -4.82
N ASN A 102 -0.46 19.65 -5.19
CA ASN A 102 -0.93 20.95 -5.63
C ASN A 102 -2.12 21.41 -4.76
N TYR A 103 -1.80 21.68 -3.49
CA TYR A 103 -2.79 22.00 -2.44
C TYR A 103 -3.14 23.50 -2.37
N ASP A 104 -3.30 24.12 -3.52
CA ASP A 104 -3.83 25.48 -3.60
C ASP A 104 -5.34 25.51 -3.28
N ILE A 105 -5.89 26.71 -3.09
CA ILE A 105 -7.31 26.89 -2.82
C ILE A 105 -8.12 26.45 -4.04
N ILE A 106 -8.92 25.40 -3.88
CA ILE A 106 -9.78 24.87 -4.92
C ILE A 106 -10.97 25.81 -5.14
N THR A 107 -11.16 26.22 -6.39
CA THR A 107 -12.32 26.95 -6.88
C THR A 107 -12.89 26.24 -8.10
N LYS A 108 -14.11 26.63 -8.53
CA LYS A 108 -14.72 26.06 -9.73
C LYS A 108 -13.94 26.37 -11.01
N GLU A 109 -13.11 27.40 -10.98
CA GLU A 109 -12.37 27.89 -12.13
C GLU A 109 -10.99 27.22 -12.25
N ASN A 110 -10.41 26.75 -11.15
CA ASN A 110 -9.05 26.20 -11.14
C ASN A 110 -8.96 24.70 -10.77
N PHE A 111 -10.06 24.05 -10.38
CA PHE A 111 -10.00 22.68 -9.85
C PHE A 111 -9.41 21.69 -10.86
N LEU A 112 -9.69 21.86 -12.15
CA LEU A 112 -9.13 21.02 -13.20
C LEU A 112 -7.63 21.26 -13.38
N ASP A 113 -7.18 22.53 -13.39
CA ASP A 113 -5.76 22.86 -13.49
C ASP A 113 -4.99 22.26 -12.31
N LEU A 114 -5.55 22.35 -11.10
CA LEU A 114 -4.98 21.78 -9.88
C LEU A 114 -4.99 20.24 -9.89
N ALA A 115 -5.97 19.63 -10.56
CA ALA A 115 -6.09 18.17 -10.69
C ALA A 115 -5.12 17.56 -11.72
N THR A 116 -4.41 18.40 -12.47
CA THR A 116 -3.40 17.96 -13.44
C THR A 116 -1.98 18.06 -12.88
N ASN A 117 -1.06 17.29 -13.46
CA ASN A 117 0.36 17.40 -13.14
C ASN A 117 1.08 18.46 -14.02
N GLU A 118 2.40 18.53 -13.92
CA GLU A 118 3.21 19.49 -14.71
C GLU A 118 3.05 19.38 -16.24
N ASN A 119 2.50 18.27 -16.74
CA ASN A 119 2.26 18.01 -18.16
C ASN A 119 0.81 18.32 -18.57
N ASN A 120 0.01 18.95 -17.70
CA ASN A 120 -1.44 19.14 -17.84
C ASN A 120 -2.20 17.81 -18.01
N ILE A 121 -1.69 16.74 -17.40
CA ILE A 121 -2.33 15.43 -17.46
C ILE A 121 -3.18 15.20 -16.21
N LEU A 122 -4.45 14.89 -16.41
CA LEU A 122 -5.35 14.51 -15.33
C LEU A 122 -4.99 13.11 -14.86
N ILE A 123 -4.39 13.02 -13.67
CA ILE A 123 -3.72 11.81 -13.19
C ILE A 123 -4.70 10.62 -13.02
N SER A 124 -5.91 10.87 -12.52
CA SER A 124 -6.94 9.84 -12.38
C SER A 124 -7.32 9.22 -13.72
N ASP A 125 -7.23 9.97 -14.82
CA ASP A 125 -7.62 9.53 -16.15
C ASP A 125 -6.45 9.00 -16.98
N ASN A 126 -5.24 8.98 -16.43
CA ASN A 126 -4.07 8.37 -17.06
C ASN A 126 -3.93 6.87 -16.74
N PHE A 127 -4.71 6.31 -15.81
CA PHE A 127 -4.71 4.86 -15.53
C PHE A 127 -5.20 4.03 -16.74
N CYS A 128 -4.61 2.84 -16.93
CA CYS A 128 -4.96 1.95 -18.03
C CYS A 128 -6.26 1.18 -17.77
N SER A 129 -7.37 1.70 -18.30
CA SER A 129 -8.67 1.03 -18.34
C SER A 129 -9.10 0.71 -19.78
N ASP A 130 -10.02 -0.23 -19.96
CA ASP A 130 -10.67 -0.51 -21.25
C ASP A 130 -11.48 0.70 -21.76
N ALA A 131 -11.90 1.57 -20.83
CA ALA A 131 -12.58 2.83 -21.13
C ALA A 131 -11.63 3.94 -21.60
N TRP A 132 -10.31 3.82 -21.35
CA TRP A 132 -9.35 4.89 -21.60
C TRP A 132 -9.36 5.40 -23.04
N GLN A 133 -9.46 4.52 -24.04
CA GLN A 133 -9.56 4.98 -25.43
C GLN A 133 -10.93 5.57 -25.78
N LYS A 134 -12.00 5.07 -25.15
CA LYS A 134 -13.39 5.47 -25.47
C LYS A 134 -13.71 6.87 -24.95
N GLU A 135 -13.15 7.21 -23.80
CA GLU A 135 -13.35 8.50 -23.11
C GLU A 135 -12.42 9.60 -23.63
N ALA A 136 -11.48 9.32 -24.55
CA ALA A 136 -10.62 10.33 -25.16
C ALA A 136 -11.41 11.41 -25.93
N GLY A 137 -12.67 11.15 -26.29
CA GLY A 137 -13.57 12.08 -26.96
C GLY A 137 -14.41 12.97 -26.04
N LEU A 138 -14.21 12.96 -24.72
CA LEU A 138 -14.98 13.80 -23.80
C LEU A 138 -14.64 15.30 -23.98
N GLU A 139 -15.64 16.16 -23.79
CA GLU A 139 -15.55 17.61 -24.01
C GLU A 139 -14.41 18.26 -23.21
N ILE A 140 -14.14 17.77 -22.00
CA ILE A 140 -13.06 18.25 -21.13
C ILE A 140 -11.67 18.17 -21.79
N TYR A 141 -11.44 17.21 -22.70
CA TYR A 141 -10.18 17.06 -23.43
C TYR A 141 -10.20 17.70 -24.82
N GLN A 142 -11.38 18.05 -25.33
CA GLN A 142 -11.54 18.72 -26.62
C GLN A 142 -11.48 20.24 -26.49
N ALA A 143 -12.00 20.77 -25.38
CA ALA A 143 -12.13 22.20 -25.12
C ALA A 143 -11.01 22.77 -24.23
N GLY A 144 -10.26 21.92 -23.53
CA GLY A 144 -9.25 22.31 -22.55
C GLY A 144 -7.80 22.09 -22.99
N ASN A 145 -6.86 22.67 -22.23
CA ASN A 145 -5.42 22.34 -22.30
C ASN A 145 -5.07 21.06 -21.54
N ILE A 146 -6.08 20.25 -21.19
CA ILE A 146 -5.95 19.07 -20.33
C ILE A 146 -5.86 17.84 -21.21
N SER A 147 -4.98 16.93 -20.82
CA SER A 147 -4.77 15.66 -21.50
C SER A 147 -4.95 14.50 -20.54
N ARG A 148 -5.13 13.31 -21.11
CA ARG A 148 -5.05 12.03 -20.38
C ARG A 148 -3.66 11.41 -20.48
N GLY A 149 -2.73 12.09 -21.15
CA GLY A 149 -1.42 11.59 -21.50
C GLY A 149 -1.35 10.98 -22.91
N PRO A 150 -0.14 10.82 -23.45
CA PRO A 150 0.09 10.26 -24.78
C PRO A 150 -0.32 8.78 -24.91
N PHE A 151 -0.35 8.05 -23.80
CA PHE A 151 -0.83 6.68 -23.65
C PHE A 151 -1.19 6.46 -22.17
N CYS A 152 -2.01 5.45 -21.87
CA CYS A 152 -2.32 5.14 -20.48
C CYS A 152 -1.06 4.67 -19.72
N GLY A 153 -0.90 5.08 -18.47
CA GLY A 153 0.27 4.79 -17.65
C GLY A 153 1.53 5.53 -18.09
N SER A 154 1.40 6.63 -18.82
CA SER A 154 2.54 7.47 -19.20
C SER A 154 3.15 8.21 -18.01
N GLU A 155 2.35 8.52 -16.99
CA GLU A 155 2.79 9.34 -15.86
C GLU A 155 3.44 8.50 -14.75
N LYS A 156 4.52 9.04 -14.17
CA LYS A 156 5.33 8.38 -13.12
C LYS A 156 4.50 8.05 -11.87
N GLU A 157 3.52 8.90 -11.57
CA GLU A 157 2.54 8.76 -10.49
C GLU A 157 1.70 7.50 -10.68
N VAL A 158 1.15 7.35 -11.88
CA VAL A 158 0.29 6.22 -12.27
C VAL A 158 1.10 4.93 -12.27
N VAL A 159 2.31 4.94 -12.84
CA VAL A 159 3.21 3.78 -12.84
C VAL A 159 3.52 3.31 -11.42
N LEU A 160 3.71 4.23 -10.47
CA LEU A 160 3.97 3.88 -9.08
C LEU A 160 2.75 3.21 -8.43
N ILE A 161 1.57 3.82 -8.53
CA ILE A 161 0.34 3.24 -7.94
C ILE A 161 0.00 1.89 -8.57
N ASP A 162 0.03 1.79 -9.90
CA ASP A 162 -0.21 0.54 -10.64
C ASP A 162 0.72 -0.58 -10.15
N LYS A 163 2.02 -0.27 -10.05
CA LYS A 163 3.03 -1.21 -9.55
C LYS A 163 2.72 -1.65 -8.12
N LEU A 164 2.37 -0.72 -7.22
CA LEU A 164 2.10 -1.03 -5.82
C LEU A 164 0.83 -1.89 -5.67
N ILE A 165 -0.26 -1.55 -6.37
CA ILE A 165 -1.49 -2.33 -6.35
C ILE A 165 -1.23 -3.76 -6.84
N LYS A 166 -0.56 -3.92 -7.99
CA LYS A 166 -0.24 -5.25 -8.55
C LYS A 166 0.74 -6.05 -7.70
N GLN A 167 1.76 -5.40 -7.13
CA GLN A 167 2.76 -6.06 -6.31
C GLN A 167 2.18 -6.61 -5.00
N TYR A 168 1.29 -5.84 -4.37
CA TYR A 168 0.71 -6.22 -3.08
C TYR A 168 -0.59 -7.00 -3.19
N ASN A 169 -1.26 -6.95 -4.36
CA ASN A 169 -2.49 -7.68 -4.67
C ASN A 169 -3.50 -7.68 -3.50
N PRO A 170 -3.99 -6.49 -3.11
CA PRO A 170 -4.77 -6.36 -1.89
C PRO A 170 -6.13 -7.03 -1.99
N GLU A 171 -6.68 -7.43 -0.84
CA GLU A 171 -8.08 -7.86 -0.77
C GLU A 171 -9.03 -6.66 -0.93
N LYS A 172 -8.62 -5.50 -0.42
CA LYS A 172 -9.42 -4.26 -0.41
C LYS A 172 -8.55 -3.02 -0.55
N ILE A 173 -9.08 -2.01 -1.22
CA ILE A 173 -8.50 -0.67 -1.33
C ILE A 173 -9.44 0.35 -0.66
N ASP A 174 -8.99 0.97 0.42
CA ASP A 174 -9.70 2.08 1.07
C ASP A 174 -9.21 3.40 0.45
N ILE A 175 -10.11 4.19 -0.13
CA ILE A 175 -9.79 5.47 -0.76
C ILE A 175 -10.48 6.58 0.01
N TYR A 176 -9.68 7.46 0.61
CA TYR A 176 -10.19 8.56 1.41
C TYR A 176 -10.46 9.79 0.55
N TYR A 177 -11.52 10.53 0.88
CA TYR A 177 -11.84 11.81 0.25
C TYR A 177 -12.37 12.81 1.26
N SER A 178 -12.09 14.11 1.09
CA SER A 178 -12.63 15.17 1.96
C SER A 178 -13.84 15.87 1.37
N ASN A 179 -13.93 15.97 0.04
CA ASN A 179 -14.95 16.75 -0.65
C ASN A 179 -15.48 16.03 -1.90
N ASP A 180 -16.71 16.37 -2.30
CA ASP A 180 -17.41 15.70 -3.41
C ASP A 180 -16.77 15.98 -4.78
N VAL A 181 -16.13 17.15 -4.97
CA VAL A 181 -15.45 17.49 -6.24
C VAL A 181 -14.28 16.54 -6.49
N TYR A 182 -13.45 16.32 -5.48
CA TYR A 182 -12.38 15.33 -5.57
C TYR A 182 -12.93 13.92 -5.82
N ARG A 183 -14.03 13.54 -5.14
CA ARG A 183 -14.68 12.24 -5.35
C ARG A 183 -15.12 12.05 -6.81
N GLU A 184 -15.68 13.08 -7.43
CA GLU A 184 -16.09 13.04 -8.84
C GLU A 184 -14.90 12.88 -9.78
N LEU A 185 -13.77 13.54 -9.49
CA LEU A 185 -12.56 13.46 -10.30
C LEU A 185 -11.81 12.13 -10.21
N LEU A 186 -12.13 11.26 -9.24
CA LEU A 186 -11.55 9.92 -9.15
C LEU A 186 -12.01 8.97 -10.27
N GLY A 187 -13.00 9.36 -11.08
CA GLY A 187 -13.67 8.53 -12.08
C GLY A 187 -12.75 7.55 -12.84
N GLY A 188 -11.75 8.05 -13.57
CA GLY A 188 -10.84 7.19 -14.34
C GLY A 188 -10.06 6.18 -13.49
N PHE A 189 -9.69 6.54 -12.25
CA PHE A 189 -9.01 5.64 -11.33
C PHE A 189 -9.95 4.55 -10.82
N LEU A 190 -11.21 4.89 -10.53
CA LEU A 190 -12.21 3.90 -10.09
C LEU A 190 -12.54 2.89 -11.19
N VAL A 191 -12.71 3.36 -12.43
CA VAL A 191 -12.90 2.48 -13.60
C VAL A 191 -11.71 1.54 -13.78
N TYR A 192 -10.49 2.03 -13.59
CA TYR A 192 -9.30 1.19 -13.60
C TYR A 192 -9.33 0.09 -12.51
N LEU A 193 -9.79 0.39 -11.30
CA LEU A 193 -9.93 -0.61 -10.24
C LEU A 193 -11.01 -1.65 -10.56
N ASP A 194 -12.14 -1.21 -11.11
CA ASP A 194 -13.23 -2.07 -11.56
C ASP A 194 -12.77 -3.05 -12.65
N ASP A 195 -12.03 -2.56 -13.66
CA ASP A 195 -11.50 -3.39 -14.76
C ASP A 195 -10.53 -4.48 -14.26
N LEU A 196 -9.77 -4.18 -13.21
CA LEU A 196 -8.89 -5.15 -12.56
C LEU A 196 -9.61 -6.06 -11.55
N GLY A 197 -10.87 -5.80 -11.25
CA GLY A 197 -11.67 -6.58 -10.31
C GLY A 197 -11.29 -6.38 -8.85
N PHE A 198 -10.73 -5.23 -8.48
CA PHE A 198 -10.40 -4.92 -7.08
C PHE A 198 -11.62 -4.42 -6.32
N ASN A 199 -11.79 -4.90 -5.09
CA ASN A 199 -12.77 -4.35 -4.16
C ASN A 199 -12.24 -3.05 -3.55
N TYR A 200 -13.04 -1.99 -3.59
CA TYR A 200 -12.66 -0.71 -2.99
C TYR A 200 -13.83 -0.04 -2.26
N GLU A 201 -13.49 0.83 -1.30
CA GLU A 201 -14.45 1.65 -0.57
C GLU A 201 -14.02 3.12 -0.57
N LEU A 202 -14.96 4.03 -0.84
CA LEU A 202 -14.75 5.47 -0.72
C LEU A 202 -15.14 5.93 0.69
N ILE A 203 -14.19 6.46 1.45
CA ILE A 203 -14.38 6.84 2.85
C ILE A 203 -14.21 8.35 3.01
N LYS A 204 -15.23 9.02 3.57
CA LYS A 204 -15.15 10.47 3.79
C LYS A 204 -14.30 10.78 5.02
N VAL A 205 -13.38 11.73 4.89
CA VAL A 205 -12.65 12.31 6.03
C VAL A 205 -13.47 13.46 6.60
N ASP A 206 -13.80 13.37 7.88
CA ASP A 206 -14.41 14.49 8.60
C ASP A 206 -13.35 15.57 8.84
N GLU A 207 -13.56 16.79 8.32
CA GLU A 207 -12.73 17.94 8.64
C GLU A 207 -12.87 18.26 10.14
N LYS A 208 -11.77 18.22 10.89
CA LYS A 208 -11.71 18.66 12.30
C LYS A 208 -11.42 20.15 12.39
#